data_AF-A0AB35M048-F1
#
_entry.id   AF-A0AB35M048-F1
#
_cell.length_a   1.000
_cell.length_b   1.000
_cell.length_c   1.000
_cell.angle_alpha   90.00
_cell.angle_beta   90.00
_cell.angle_gamma   90.00
#
_symmetry.space_group_name_H-M   'P 1'
#
loop_
_entity.id
_entity.type
_entity.pdbx_description
1 polymer ?
#
loop_
_entity_poly.entity_id
_entity_poly.type
_entity_poly.pdbx_seq_one_letter_code
_entity_poly.pdbx_strand_id
1 'polypeptide(L)'
;MTLNVGSDFKQRWLTAPQAVRQTFMNDLHRICEVLQPETQLHNWIAEDQRAQQQSQEKIEQAYADLKARLLEEARQRRQLALELKLEQQRAEQAAYAAQLQQDEAQRFAEQTQALELMRQSLDQEISNYTARYEQNPELPAVTFNQAATAVSDDQIVSELESVRLRLELEAETQIEQAVTIFRARLHAAAQEEIDYILKNSNFSKE
;
A
#
# COMPACT_ATOMS: atom_id res chain seq x y z
N MET A 1 8.54 67.55 17.49
CA MET A 1 8.81 66.18 17.94
C MET A 1 7.87 65.25 17.19
N THR A 2 8.35 64.55 16.17
CA THR A 2 7.56 63.55 15.43
C THR A 2 7.49 62.29 16.28
N LEU A 3 6.30 61.96 16.80
CA LEU A 3 6.05 60.68 17.46
C LEU A 3 6.33 59.56 16.46
N ASN A 4 7.43 58.84 16.64
CA ASN A 4 7.83 57.76 15.75
C ASN A 4 6.97 56.53 16.07
N VAL A 5 5.75 56.51 15.55
CA VAL A 5 4.78 55.41 15.73
C VAL A 5 5.13 54.14 14.94
N GLY A 6 6.26 54.13 14.21
CA GLY A 6 6.72 53.00 13.41
C GLY A 6 5.98 52.88 12.07
N SER A 7 6.65 52.34 11.04
CA SER A 7 6.09 52.21 9.67
C SER A 7 4.80 51.40 9.61
N ASP A 8 4.61 50.47 10.56
CA ASP A 8 3.53 49.49 10.53
C ASP A 8 2.35 49.85 11.42
N PHE A 9 2.33 51.07 12.00
CA PHE A 9 1.25 51.50 12.89
C PHE A 9 -0.13 51.35 12.23
N LYS A 10 -0.27 51.79 10.98
CA LYS A 10 -1.54 51.72 10.25
C LYS A 10 -2.03 50.27 10.11
N GLN A 11 -1.12 49.35 9.78
CA GLN A 11 -1.46 47.93 9.62
C GLN A 11 -1.82 47.29 10.96
N ARG A 12 -1.02 47.53 12.00
CA ARG A 12 -1.26 47.03 13.37
C ARG A 12 -2.56 47.58 13.95
N TRP A 13 -2.87 48.84 13.67
CA TRP A 13 -4.11 49.48 14.10
C TRP A 13 -5.33 48.88 13.40
N LEU A 14 -5.26 48.66 12.08
CA LEU A 14 -6.37 48.08 11.32
C LEU A 14 -6.62 46.61 11.65
N THR A 15 -5.57 45.85 11.99
CA THR A 15 -5.67 44.44 12.40
C THR A 15 -6.02 44.25 13.88
N ALA A 16 -5.93 45.29 14.70
CA ALA A 16 -6.29 45.22 16.10
C ALA A 16 -7.79 44.91 16.31
N PRO A 17 -8.15 44.15 17.36
CA PRO A 17 -9.53 43.91 17.72
C PRO A 17 -10.31 45.22 17.84
N GLN A 18 -11.56 45.22 17.41
CA GLN A 18 -12.41 46.41 17.47
C GLN A 18 -12.56 46.93 18.91
N ALA A 19 -12.63 46.02 19.89
CA ALA A 19 -12.66 46.36 21.32
C ALA A 19 -11.42 47.18 21.74
N VAL A 20 -10.22 46.79 21.30
CA VAL A 20 -8.97 47.53 21.56
C VAL A 20 -9.01 48.92 20.94
N ARG A 21 -9.51 49.04 19.70
CA ARG A 21 -9.63 50.36 19.06
C ARG A 21 -10.62 51.28 19.79
N GLN A 22 -11.72 50.72 20.29
CA GLN A 22 -12.73 51.46 21.05
C GLN A 22 -12.21 51.88 22.43
N THR A 23 -11.48 51.02 23.14
CA THR A 23 -10.90 51.39 24.44
C THR A 23 -9.90 52.53 24.29
N PHE A 24 -9.03 52.48 23.27
CA PHE A 24 -8.13 53.59 22.95
C PHE A 24 -8.86 54.89 22.58
N MET A 25 -9.95 54.82 21.83
CA MET A 25 -10.77 56.01 21.52
C MET A 25 -11.44 56.59 22.78
N ASN A 26 -11.93 55.74 23.68
CA ASN A 26 -12.51 56.16 24.95
C ASN A 26 -11.45 56.79 25.87
N ASP A 27 -10.23 56.24 25.91
CA ASP A 27 -9.12 56.82 26.67
C ASP A 27 -8.72 58.20 26.13
N LEU A 28 -8.69 58.38 24.81
CA LEU A 28 -8.46 59.69 24.19
C LEU A 28 -9.57 60.69 24.51
N HIS A 29 -10.83 60.26 24.47
CA HIS A 29 -11.96 61.10 24.85
C HIS A 29 -11.86 61.55 26.31
N ARG A 30 -11.53 60.64 27.22
CA ARG A 30 -11.34 60.91 28.65
C ARG A 30 -10.22 61.92 28.91
N ILE A 31 -9.12 61.84 28.16
CA ILE A 31 -8.03 62.84 28.26
C ILE A 31 -8.49 64.21 27.77
N CYS A 32 -9.33 64.26 26.73
CA CYS A 32 -9.90 65.53 26.25
C CYS A 32 -10.90 66.15 27.24
N GLU A 33 -11.54 65.38 28.12
CA GLU A 33 -12.45 65.90 29.15
C GLU A 33 -11.74 66.84 30.15
N VAL A 34 -10.44 66.68 30.38
CA VAL A 34 -9.60 67.57 31.23
C VAL A 34 -9.59 69.02 30.73
N LEU A 35 -9.81 69.22 29.44
CA LEU A 35 -9.83 70.55 28.83
C LEU A 35 -11.16 71.28 29.08
N GLN A 36 -12.14 70.63 29.71
CA GLN A 36 -13.43 71.25 30.03
C GLN A 36 -13.32 72.12 31.30
N PRO A 37 -13.99 73.28 31.33
CA PRO A 37 -13.82 74.29 32.38
C PRO A 37 -14.31 73.86 33.78
N GLU A 38 -15.09 72.78 33.89
CA GLU A 38 -15.74 72.33 35.13
C GLU A 38 -15.00 71.16 35.83
N THR A 39 -13.90 70.64 35.25
CA THR A 39 -13.24 69.44 35.80
C THR A 39 -12.36 69.74 37.01
N GLN A 40 -12.63 69.07 38.14
CA GLN A 40 -11.75 69.04 39.30
C GLN A 40 -10.57 68.08 39.06
N LEU A 41 -9.39 68.65 38.80
CA LEU A 41 -8.20 67.92 38.33
C LEU A 41 -7.76 66.76 39.26
N HIS A 42 -7.93 66.91 40.58
CA HIS A 42 -7.58 65.86 41.55
C HIS A 42 -8.48 64.62 41.47
N ASN A 43 -9.79 64.82 41.29
CA ASN A 43 -10.74 63.70 41.16
C ASN A 43 -10.55 63.00 39.81
N TRP A 44 -10.32 63.79 38.76
CA TRP A 44 -10.04 63.26 37.43
C TRP A 44 -8.80 62.36 37.40
N ILE A 45 -7.70 62.72 38.09
CA ILE A 45 -6.50 61.86 38.16
C ILE A 45 -6.80 60.50 38.79
N ALA A 46 -7.60 60.47 39.87
CA ALA A 46 -7.96 59.22 40.55
C ALA A 46 -8.88 58.34 39.69
N GLU A 47 -9.80 58.94 38.95
CA GLU A 47 -10.69 58.26 38.01
C GLU A 47 -9.93 57.77 36.76
N ASP A 48 -9.00 58.56 36.23
CA ASP A 48 -8.14 58.21 35.10
C ASP A 48 -7.30 56.98 35.42
N GLN A 49 -6.67 56.91 36.59
CA GLN A 49 -5.89 55.73 37.00
C GLN A 49 -6.72 54.44 37.01
N ARG A 50 -7.94 54.49 37.55
CA ARG A 50 -8.85 53.33 37.57
C ARG A 50 -9.31 52.95 36.16
N ALA A 51 -9.63 53.94 35.35
CA ALA A 51 -10.10 53.72 34.00
C ALA A 51 -8.98 53.20 33.07
N GLN A 52 -7.72 53.62 33.29
CA GLN A 52 -6.55 53.06 32.62
C GLN A 52 -6.36 51.57 32.95
N GLN A 53 -6.51 51.17 34.22
CA GLN A 53 -6.44 49.75 34.61
C GLN A 53 -7.52 48.93 33.90
N GLN A 54 -8.76 49.40 33.90
CA GLN A 54 -9.86 48.73 33.18
C GLN A 54 -9.64 48.69 31.66
N SER A 55 -9.03 49.73 31.08
CA SER A 55 -8.67 49.74 29.65
C SER A 55 -7.62 48.66 29.35
N GLN A 56 -6.57 48.55 30.18
CA GLN A 56 -5.54 47.51 30.04
C GLN A 56 -6.15 46.11 30.10
N GLU A 57 -6.99 45.83 31.10
CA GLU A 57 -7.67 44.53 31.22
C GLU A 57 -8.54 44.22 29.99
N LYS A 58 -9.32 45.19 29.50
CA LYS A 58 -10.14 45.02 28.30
C LYS A 58 -9.30 44.76 27.05
N ILE A 59 -8.15 45.43 26.93
CA ILE A 59 -7.23 45.23 25.82
C ILE A 59 -6.63 43.83 25.87
N GLU A 60 -6.17 43.39 27.04
CA GLU A 60 -5.62 42.05 27.25
C GLU A 60 -6.64 40.95 26.96
N GLN A 61 -7.87 41.09 27.46
CA GLN A 61 -8.97 40.17 27.19
C GLN A 61 -9.28 40.08 25.68
N ALA A 62 -9.38 41.22 24.99
CA ALA A 62 -9.66 41.24 23.56
C ALA A 62 -8.56 40.54 22.72
N TYR A 63 -7.29 40.66 23.12
CA TYR A 63 -6.20 39.93 22.47
C TYR A 63 -6.20 38.44 22.83
N ALA A 64 -6.54 38.08 24.08
CA ALA A 64 -6.68 36.69 24.50
C ALA A 64 -7.79 35.98 23.70
N ASP A 65 -8.94 36.64 23.51
CA ASP A 65 -10.07 36.13 22.73
C ASP A 65 -9.70 35.98 21.25
N LEU A 66 -9.03 36.97 20.65
CA LEU A 66 -8.58 36.88 19.26
C LEU A 66 -7.60 35.71 19.07
N LYS A 67 -6.66 35.53 20.01
CA LYS A 67 -5.72 34.41 19.98
C LYS A 67 -6.44 33.07 20.12
N ALA A 68 -7.44 32.98 20.99
CA ALA A 68 -8.24 31.78 21.17
C ALA A 68 -8.98 31.40 19.88
N ARG A 69 -9.65 32.36 19.22
CA ARG A 69 -10.34 32.16 17.94
C ARG A 69 -9.39 31.66 16.85
N LEU A 70 -8.23 32.30 16.69
CA LEU A 70 -7.24 31.87 15.68
C LEU A 70 -6.73 30.44 15.95
N LEU A 71 -6.60 30.06 17.23
CA LEU A 71 -6.20 28.71 17.61
C LEU A 71 -7.30 27.69 17.27
N GLU A 72 -8.56 28.02 17.54
CA GLU A 72 -9.71 27.17 17.21
C GLU A 72 -9.87 26.99 15.71
N GLU A 73 -9.77 28.06 14.92
CA GLU A 73 -9.79 27.98 13.46
C GLU A 73 -8.64 27.11 12.93
N ALA A 74 -7.43 27.26 13.48
CA ALA A 74 -6.30 26.43 13.10
C ALA A 74 -6.52 24.95 13.46
N ARG A 75 -7.16 24.66 14.60
CA ARG A 75 -7.54 23.29 14.99
C ARG A 75 -8.57 22.71 14.04
N GLN A 76 -9.63 23.46 13.71
CA GLN A 76 -10.67 23.03 12.78
C GLN A 76 -10.10 22.75 11.38
N ARG A 77 -9.24 23.63 10.86
CA ARG A 77 -8.56 23.40 9.57
C ARG A 77 -7.73 22.12 9.57
N ARG A 78 -7.03 21.83 10.67
CA ARG A 78 -6.27 20.58 10.81
C ARG A 78 -7.19 19.36 10.85
N GLN A 79 -8.31 19.44 11.57
CA GLN A 79 -9.29 18.34 11.64
C GLN A 79 -9.86 18.05 10.25
N LEU A 80 -10.35 19.05 9.53
CA LEU A 80 -10.88 18.90 8.17
C LEU A 80 -9.83 18.32 7.21
N ALA A 81 -8.58 18.77 7.30
CA ALA A 81 -7.50 18.23 6.47
C ALA A 81 -7.19 16.76 6.78
N LEU A 82 -7.31 16.34 8.05
CA LEU A 82 -7.14 14.93 8.44
C LEU A 82 -8.32 14.07 8.00
N GLU A 83 -9.54 14.56 8.12
CA GLU A 83 -10.75 13.89 7.64
C GLU A 83 -10.68 13.64 6.13
N LEU A 84 -10.33 14.67 5.36
CA LEU A 84 -10.18 14.56 3.90
C LEU A 84 -9.08 13.55 3.52
N LYS A 85 -7.94 13.55 4.21
CA LYS A 85 -6.89 12.54 3.99
C LYS A 85 -7.37 11.12 4.31
N LEU A 86 -8.15 10.96 5.37
CA LEU A 86 -8.67 9.67 5.79
C LEU A 86 -9.72 9.15 4.80
N GLU A 87 -10.59 10.03 4.29
CA GLU A 87 -11.54 9.70 3.22
C GLU A 87 -10.82 9.28 1.93
N GLN A 88 -9.76 9.99 1.54
CA GLN A 88 -8.93 9.60 0.39
C GLN A 88 -8.31 8.22 0.59
N GLN A 89 -7.71 7.94 1.76
CA GLN A 89 -7.15 6.63 2.06
C GLN A 89 -8.20 5.52 2.04
N ARG A 90 -9.39 5.76 2.58
CA ARG A 90 -10.50 4.80 2.52
C ARG A 90 -10.95 4.54 1.08
N ALA A 91 -11.01 5.58 0.25
CA ALA A 91 -11.38 5.45 -1.16
C ALA A 91 -10.33 4.66 -1.95
N GLU A 92 -9.04 4.93 -1.73
CA GLU A 92 -7.93 4.17 -2.34
C GLU A 92 -7.96 2.70 -1.91
N GLN A 93 -8.16 2.42 -0.63
CA GLN A 93 -8.28 1.04 -0.12
C GLN A 93 -9.49 0.32 -0.70
N ALA A 94 -10.64 0.99 -0.81
CA ALA A 94 -11.84 0.42 -1.42
C ALA A 94 -11.64 0.11 -2.91
N ALA A 95 -10.98 1.02 -3.64
CA ALA A 95 -10.64 0.80 -5.05
C ALA A 95 -9.68 -0.39 -5.22
N TYR A 96 -8.64 -0.48 -4.39
CA TYR A 96 -7.70 -1.58 -4.41
C TYR A 96 -8.36 -2.93 -4.07
N ALA A 97 -9.21 -2.96 -3.03
CA ALA A 97 -9.95 -4.15 -2.66
C ALA A 97 -10.90 -4.60 -3.77
N ALA A 98 -11.58 -3.66 -4.45
CA ALA A 98 -12.44 -3.97 -5.58
C ALA A 98 -11.66 -4.55 -6.77
N GLN A 99 -10.48 -4.01 -7.07
CA GLN A 99 -9.60 -4.56 -8.10
C GLN A 99 -9.15 -5.98 -7.75
N LEU A 100 -8.70 -6.20 -6.51
CA LEU A 100 -8.27 -7.53 -6.05
C LEU A 100 -9.40 -8.57 -6.18
N GLN A 101 -10.63 -8.21 -5.78
CA GLN A 101 -11.79 -9.10 -5.91
C GLN A 101 -12.10 -9.44 -7.37
N GLN A 102 -11.95 -8.48 -8.29
CA GLN A 102 -12.14 -8.73 -9.72
C GLN A 102 -11.07 -9.67 -10.27
N ASP A 103 -9.81 -9.45 -9.92
CA ASP A 103 -8.69 -10.30 -10.33
C ASP A 103 -8.84 -11.72 -9.77
N GLU A 104 -9.25 -11.86 -8.50
CA GLU A 104 -9.55 -13.15 -7.88
C GLU A 104 -10.68 -13.89 -8.59
N ALA A 105 -11.77 -13.19 -8.94
CA ALA A 105 -12.88 -13.78 -9.68
C ALA A 105 -12.46 -14.26 -11.08
N GLN A 106 -11.62 -13.48 -11.78
CA GLN A 106 -11.08 -13.86 -13.09
C GLN A 106 -10.19 -15.11 -12.97
N ARG A 107 -9.23 -15.11 -12.04
CA ARG A 107 -8.35 -16.27 -11.79
C ARG A 107 -9.14 -17.51 -11.42
N PHE A 108 -10.18 -17.36 -10.59
CA PHE A 108 -11.04 -18.48 -10.22
C PHE A 108 -11.80 -19.04 -11.43
N ALA A 109 -12.30 -18.18 -12.31
CA ALA A 109 -12.96 -18.62 -13.55
C ALA A 109 -11.97 -19.35 -14.48
N GLU A 110 -10.76 -18.83 -14.65
CA GLU A 110 -9.69 -19.48 -15.44
C GLU A 110 -9.32 -20.85 -14.87
N GLN A 111 -9.14 -20.94 -13.54
CA GLN A 111 -8.86 -22.21 -12.87
C GLN A 111 -10.00 -23.21 -13.05
N THR A 112 -11.25 -22.75 -12.95
CA THR A 112 -12.42 -23.61 -13.15
C THR A 112 -12.46 -24.17 -14.57
N GLN A 113 -12.23 -23.33 -15.58
CA GLN A 113 -12.15 -23.77 -16.97
C GLN A 113 -11.00 -24.76 -17.20
N ALA A 114 -9.82 -24.51 -16.62
CA ALA A 114 -8.69 -25.42 -16.72
C ALA A 114 -8.99 -26.79 -16.09
N LEU A 115 -9.66 -26.81 -14.93
CA LEU A 115 -10.10 -28.04 -14.27
C LEU A 115 -11.16 -28.79 -15.09
N GLU A 116 -12.09 -28.08 -15.72
CA GLU A 116 -13.09 -28.68 -16.62
C GLU A 116 -12.42 -29.34 -17.84
N LEU A 117 -11.44 -28.68 -18.46
CA LEU A 117 -10.67 -29.25 -19.57
C LEU A 117 -9.90 -30.50 -19.13
N MET A 118 -9.25 -30.46 -17.96
CA MET A 118 -8.54 -31.61 -17.41
C MET A 118 -9.49 -32.78 -17.09
N ARG A 119 -10.69 -32.48 -16.59
CA ARG A 119 -11.72 -33.50 -16.38
C ARG A 119 -12.13 -34.14 -17.70
N GLN A 120 -12.36 -33.36 -18.74
CA GLN A 120 -12.71 -33.88 -20.06
C GLN A 120 -11.59 -34.75 -20.65
N SER A 121 -10.32 -34.37 -20.50
CA SER A 121 -9.19 -35.19 -20.97
C SER A 121 -9.10 -36.50 -20.19
N LEU A 122 -9.27 -36.47 -18.87
CA LEU A 122 -9.30 -37.68 -18.03
C LEU A 122 -10.46 -38.60 -18.41
N ASP A 123 -11.67 -38.06 -18.63
CA ASP A 123 -12.83 -38.85 -19.04
C ASP A 123 -12.59 -39.53 -20.40
N GLN A 124 -11.94 -38.84 -21.34
CA GLN A 124 -11.52 -39.42 -22.61
C GLN A 124 -10.45 -40.51 -22.41
N GLU A 125 -9.42 -40.27 -21.62
CA GLU A 125 -8.39 -41.27 -21.30
C GLU A 125 -8.98 -42.52 -20.65
N ILE A 126 -9.90 -42.35 -19.69
CA ILE A 126 -10.62 -43.46 -19.04
C ILE A 126 -11.44 -44.24 -20.06
N SER A 127 -12.18 -43.57 -20.95
CA SER A 127 -12.94 -44.25 -22.01
C SER A 127 -12.04 -45.04 -22.95
N ASN A 128 -10.90 -44.47 -23.36
CA ASN A 128 -9.93 -45.13 -24.23
C ASN A 128 -9.24 -46.31 -23.54
N TYR A 129 -8.94 -46.17 -22.24
CA TYR A 129 -8.32 -47.22 -21.45
C TYR A 129 -9.29 -48.37 -21.19
N THR A 130 -10.52 -48.07 -20.79
CA THR A 130 -11.56 -49.08 -20.53
C THR A 130 -12.00 -49.80 -21.80
N ALA A 131 -12.06 -49.13 -22.95
CA ALA A 131 -12.37 -49.75 -24.24
C ALA A 131 -11.35 -50.83 -24.68
N ARG A 132 -10.12 -50.82 -24.14
CA ARG A 132 -9.14 -51.89 -24.39
C ARG A 132 -9.47 -53.18 -23.66
N TYR A 133 -10.34 -53.13 -22.65
CA TYR A 133 -10.76 -54.28 -21.86
C TYR A 133 -12.21 -54.61 -22.23
N GLU A 134 -12.40 -55.67 -22.99
CA GLU A 134 -13.71 -56.30 -23.10
C GLU A 134 -14.03 -57.06 -21.81
N GLN A 135 -15.32 -57.18 -21.48
CA GLN A 135 -15.76 -58.04 -20.37
C GLN A 135 -15.23 -59.45 -20.64
N ASN A 136 -14.42 -59.98 -19.71
CA ASN A 136 -13.85 -61.32 -19.84
C ASN A 136 -15.01 -62.28 -20.17
N PRO A 137 -14.97 -63.02 -21.29
CA PRO A 137 -15.99 -64.00 -21.56
C PRO A 137 -16.02 -64.97 -20.37
N GLU A 138 -17.20 -65.29 -19.86
CA GLU A 138 -17.41 -66.29 -18.80
C GLU A 138 -16.94 -67.65 -19.34
N LEU A 139 -15.63 -67.89 -19.27
CA LEU A 139 -15.01 -69.13 -19.68
C LEU A 139 -15.21 -70.15 -18.56
N PRO A 140 -15.65 -71.38 -18.86
CA PRO A 140 -15.72 -72.43 -17.86
C PRO A 140 -14.32 -72.67 -17.28
N ALA A 141 -14.26 -72.92 -15.96
CA ALA A 141 -13.04 -73.04 -15.17
C ALA A 141 -11.93 -73.82 -15.90
N VAL A 142 -10.86 -73.12 -16.30
CA VAL A 142 -9.72 -73.71 -16.99
C VAL A 142 -8.86 -74.49 -15.99
N THR A 143 -8.82 -75.81 -16.13
CA THR A 143 -7.83 -76.67 -15.47
C THR A 143 -6.46 -76.45 -16.10
N PHE A 144 -5.51 -75.93 -15.31
CA PHE A 144 -4.11 -75.74 -15.69
C PHE A 144 -3.39 -77.09 -15.89
N ASN A 145 -3.44 -77.64 -17.11
CA ASN A 145 -2.53 -78.71 -17.51
C ASN A 145 -1.20 -78.11 -18.00
N GLN A 146 -0.15 -78.41 -17.25
CA GLN A 146 1.21 -77.84 -17.26
C GLN A 146 2.09 -78.09 -18.52
N ALA A 147 1.51 -78.24 -19.71
CA ALA A 147 2.30 -78.65 -20.89
C ALA A 147 2.58 -77.53 -21.93
N ALA A 148 2.07 -76.30 -21.75
CA ALA A 148 2.17 -75.24 -22.75
C ALA A 148 3.10 -74.06 -22.37
N THR A 149 3.93 -74.20 -21.33
CA THR A 149 4.78 -73.10 -20.81
C THR A 149 6.27 -73.45 -20.76
N ALA A 150 6.76 -74.23 -21.72
CA ALA A 150 8.20 -74.40 -21.90
C ALA A 150 8.70 -73.28 -22.84
N VAL A 151 8.88 -72.08 -22.28
CA VAL A 151 9.65 -71.01 -22.95
C VAL A 151 11.11 -71.45 -22.89
N SER A 152 11.80 -71.54 -24.03
CA SER A 152 13.20 -71.96 -24.07
C SER A 152 14.09 -70.90 -23.43
N ASP A 153 14.99 -71.29 -22.52
CA ASP A 153 15.88 -70.37 -21.79
C ASP A 153 16.65 -69.40 -22.70
N ASP A 154 17.02 -69.82 -23.92
CA ASP A 154 17.70 -68.95 -24.91
C ASP A 154 16.86 -67.74 -25.35
N GLN A 155 15.53 -67.87 -25.40
CA GLN A 155 14.62 -66.76 -25.69
C GLN A 155 14.52 -65.79 -24.51
N ILE A 156 14.55 -66.31 -23.28
CA ILE A 156 14.55 -65.49 -22.07
C ILE A 156 15.85 -64.69 -21.96
N VAL A 157 17.00 -65.31 -22.24
CA VAL A 157 18.30 -64.63 -22.19
C VAL A 157 18.40 -63.53 -23.25
N SER A 158 17.97 -63.79 -24.48
CA SER A 158 18.01 -62.79 -25.57
C SER A 158 17.08 -61.60 -25.31
N GLU A 159 15.89 -61.82 -24.76
CA GLU A 159 15.00 -60.72 -24.35
C GLU A 159 15.55 -59.95 -23.15
N LEU A 160 16.22 -60.62 -22.21
CA LEU A 160 16.84 -59.96 -21.06
C LEU A 160 18.05 -59.11 -21.48
N GLU A 161 18.85 -59.58 -22.44
CA GLU A 161 19.91 -58.81 -23.08
C GLU A 161 19.37 -57.61 -23.87
N SER A 162 18.24 -57.77 -24.57
CA SER A 162 17.60 -56.67 -25.31
C SER A 162 17.07 -55.58 -24.37
N VAL A 163 16.44 -55.97 -23.26
CA VAL A 163 15.97 -55.07 -22.21
C VAL A 163 17.14 -54.38 -21.52
N ARG A 164 18.21 -55.12 -21.21
CA ARG A 164 19.42 -54.56 -20.62
C ARG A 164 20.03 -53.48 -21.52
N LEU A 165 20.20 -53.76 -22.82
CA LEU A 165 20.74 -52.79 -23.77
C LEU A 165 19.85 -51.54 -23.86
N ARG A 166 18.52 -51.71 -23.86
CA ARG A 166 17.58 -50.58 -23.86
C ARG A 166 17.72 -49.72 -22.60
N LEU A 167 17.84 -50.34 -21.44
CA LEU A 167 18.00 -49.64 -20.17
C LEU A 167 19.36 -48.94 -20.07
N GLU A 168 20.44 -49.55 -20.58
CA GLU A 168 21.75 -48.92 -20.67
C GLU A 168 21.71 -47.67 -21.56
N LEU A 169 21.10 -47.78 -22.75
CA LEU A 169 20.92 -46.63 -23.65
C LEU A 169 20.02 -45.55 -23.04
N GLU A 170 18.90 -45.93 -22.42
CA GLU A 170 18.01 -44.99 -21.76
C GLU A 170 18.74 -44.24 -20.64
N ALA A 171 19.53 -44.95 -19.81
CA ALA A 171 20.32 -44.34 -18.76
C ALA A 171 21.38 -43.37 -19.33
N GLU A 172 22.08 -43.73 -20.40
CA GLU A 172 23.02 -42.82 -21.09
C GLU A 172 22.31 -41.56 -21.59
N THR A 173 21.15 -41.69 -22.23
CA THR A 173 20.39 -40.51 -22.70
C THR A 173 19.91 -39.62 -21.54
N GLN A 174 19.49 -40.20 -20.42
CA GLN A 174 19.09 -39.45 -19.23
C GLN A 174 20.28 -38.71 -18.60
N ILE A 175 21.46 -39.33 -18.57
CA ILE A 175 22.69 -38.69 -18.08
C ILE A 175 23.07 -37.51 -18.99
N GLU A 176 23.02 -37.67 -20.30
CA GLU A 176 23.32 -36.58 -21.24
C GLU A 176 22.33 -35.40 -21.09
N GLN A 177 21.04 -35.69 -20.95
CA GLN A 177 20.02 -34.67 -20.68
C GLN A 177 20.26 -33.96 -19.34
N ALA A 178 20.61 -34.70 -18.28
CA ALA A 178 20.91 -34.10 -16.99
C ALA A 178 22.14 -33.19 -17.05
N VAL A 179 23.21 -33.61 -17.73
CA VAL A 179 24.43 -32.81 -17.90
C VAL A 179 24.18 -31.55 -18.72
N THR A 180 23.39 -31.63 -19.80
CA THR A 180 23.05 -30.46 -20.61
C THR A 180 22.21 -29.44 -19.84
N ILE A 181 21.20 -29.89 -19.10
CA ILE A 181 20.38 -29.03 -18.22
C ILE A 181 21.25 -28.41 -17.12
N PHE A 182 22.13 -29.19 -16.48
CA PHE A 182 23.02 -28.69 -15.43
C PHE A 182 23.97 -27.61 -15.96
N ARG A 183 24.58 -27.82 -17.14
CA ARG A 183 25.41 -26.80 -17.80
C ARG A 183 24.62 -25.54 -18.10
N ALA A 184 23.41 -25.67 -18.65
CA ALA A 184 22.55 -24.51 -18.93
C ALA A 184 22.23 -23.72 -17.66
N ARG A 185 21.91 -24.40 -16.55
CA ARG A 185 21.66 -23.76 -15.24
C ARG A 185 22.90 -23.07 -14.68
N LEU A 186 24.08 -23.70 -14.78
CA LEU A 186 25.34 -23.09 -14.35
C LEU A 186 25.65 -21.83 -15.16
N HIS A 187 25.47 -21.88 -16.48
CA HIS A 187 25.66 -20.70 -17.33
C HIS A 187 24.68 -19.58 -16.98
N ALA A 188 23.40 -19.91 -16.78
CA ALA A 188 22.39 -18.93 -16.37
C ALA A 188 22.72 -18.29 -15.01
N ALA A 189 23.06 -19.10 -14.00
CA ALA A 189 23.42 -18.59 -12.67
C ALA A 189 24.69 -17.73 -12.69
N ALA A 190 25.71 -18.14 -13.46
CA ALA A 190 26.93 -17.34 -13.63
C ALA A 190 26.63 -16.00 -14.32
N GLN A 191 25.72 -15.99 -15.29
CA GLN A 191 25.34 -14.78 -16.01
C GLN A 191 24.48 -13.84 -15.16
N GLU A 192 23.59 -14.37 -14.32
CA GLU A 192 22.85 -13.61 -13.31
C GLU A 192 23.79 -12.96 -12.28
N GLU A 193 24.80 -13.69 -11.80
CA GLU A 193 25.83 -13.15 -10.91
C GLU A 193 26.66 -12.05 -11.59
N ILE A 194 27.07 -12.25 -12.85
CA ILE A 194 27.77 -11.21 -13.63
C ILE A 194 26.88 -9.97 -13.79
N ASP A 195 25.61 -10.13 -14.15
CA ASP A 195 24.67 -9.03 -14.32
C ASP A 195 24.41 -8.30 -13.00
N TYR A 196 24.34 -9.03 -11.88
CA TYR A 196 24.20 -8.46 -10.55
C TYR A 196 25.43 -7.64 -10.15
N ILE A 197 26.64 -8.17 -10.36
CA ILE A 197 27.89 -7.46 -10.10
C ILE A 197 28.01 -6.24 -11.01
N LEU A 198 27.67 -6.34 -12.30
CA LEU A 198 27.68 -5.20 -13.23
C LEU A 198 26.72 -4.10 -12.79
N LYS A 199 25.49 -4.43 -12.38
CA LYS A 199 24.50 -3.46 -11.87
C LYS A 199 24.91 -2.77 -10.57
N ASN A 200 25.62 -3.47 -9.69
CA ASN A 200 26.00 -2.97 -8.36
C ASN A 200 27.46 -2.51 -8.24
N SER A 201 28.25 -2.63 -9.31
CA SER A 201 29.63 -2.11 -9.34
C SER A 201 29.67 -0.67 -9.83
N ASN A 202 30.60 0.12 -9.27
CA ASN A 202 30.79 1.54 -9.63
C ASN A 202 31.34 1.77 -11.07
N PHE A 203 31.41 0.73 -11.92
CA PHE A 203 31.89 0.83 -13.30
C PHE A 203 30.92 1.54 -14.26
N SER A 204 29.67 1.79 -13.86
CA SER A 204 28.69 2.55 -14.65
C SER A 204 28.63 4.05 -14.29
N LYS A 205 29.58 4.56 -13.49
CA LYS A 205 29.64 5.96 -13.04
C LYS A 205 30.85 6.76 -13.55
N GLU A 206 31.59 6.25 -14.53
CA GLU A 206 32.47 7.06 -15.40
C GLU A 206 31.81 7.26 -16.76
#